data_AF-A0A482XAG0-F1
#
_entry.id   AF-A0A482XAG0-F1
#
_cell.length_a   1.000
_cell.length_b   1.000
_cell.length_c   1.000
_cell.angle_alpha   90.00
_cell.angle_beta   90.00
_cell.angle_gamma   90.00
#
_symmetry.space_group_name_H-M   'P 1'
#
loop_
_entity.id
_entity.type
_entity.pdbx_description
1 polymer ?
#
loop_
_entity_poly.entity_id
_entity_poly.type
_entity_poly.pdbx_seq_one_letter_code
_entity_poly.pdbx_strand_id
1 'polypeptide(L)'
;MIQVLARSCPRLRALDIGKCDVSDAGLRALAESCMNLKKLSLRQCDLVTDRGVQCVAYYCRGLTQLNIQDCQISLEGYKAVKKYCKRCIIEHTNPGFF
;
A
#
# COMPACT_ATOMS: atom_id res chain seq x y z
N MET A 1 -13.55 0.54 -9.58
CA MET A 1 -13.61 1.97 -9.16
C MET A 1 -12.21 2.57 -8.94
N ILE A 2 -11.31 1.94 -8.15
CA ILE A 2 -9.96 2.49 -7.91
C ILE A 2 -9.08 2.63 -9.17
N GLN A 3 -9.26 1.77 -10.17
CA GLN A 3 -8.54 1.85 -11.44
C GLN A 3 -8.78 3.16 -12.21
N VAL A 4 -9.98 3.74 -12.09
CA VAL A 4 -10.33 5.00 -12.75
C VAL A 4 -9.62 6.18 -12.08
N LEU A 5 -9.59 6.19 -10.74
CA LEU A 5 -8.84 7.17 -9.96
C LEU A 5 -7.34 7.11 -10.28
N ALA A 6 -6.79 5.90 -10.34
CA ALA A 6 -5.38 5.66 -10.64
C ALA A 6 -4.98 6.28 -12.00
N ARG A 7 -5.77 6.04 -13.05
CA ARG A 7 -5.51 6.55 -14.40
C ARG A 7 -5.73 8.06 -14.54
N SER A 8 -6.66 8.63 -13.77
CA SER A 8 -7.02 10.04 -13.86
C SER A 8 -6.12 10.95 -13.02
N CYS A 9 -5.37 10.38 -12.06
CA CYS A 9 -4.57 11.14 -11.10
C CYS A 9 -3.11 10.65 -11.01
N PRO A 10 -2.28 10.81 -12.06
CA PRO A 10 -0.88 10.36 -12.06
C PRO A 10 0.01 11.09 -11.05
N ARG A 11 -0.44 12.26 -10.56
CA ARG A 11 0.27 13.07 -9.55
C ARG A 11 -0.17 12.78 -8.11
N LEU A 12 -0.97 11.73 -7.89
CA LEU A 12 -1.44 11.38 -6.55
C LEU A 12 -0.26 11.09 -5.62
N ARG A 13 -0.26 11.75 -4.46
CA ARG A 13 0.79 11.61 -3.42
C ARG A 13 0.27 10.98 -2.14
N ALA A 14 -1.01 11.14 -1.83
CA ALA A 14 -1.64 10.57 -0.66
C ALA A 14 -2.99 9.99 -1.06
N LEU A 15 -3.30 8.80 -0.55
CA LEU A 15 -4.58 8.15 -0.75
C LEU A 15 -4.97 7.38 0.51
N ASP A 16 -6.21 7.55 0.93
CA ASP A 16 -6.83 6.73 1.96
C ASP A 16 -8.02 5.99 1.36
N ILE A 17 -7.98 4.67 1.45
CA ILE A 17 -9.03 3.76 0.99
C ILE A 17 -9.30 2.69 2.06
N GLY A 18 -9.09 3.01 3.33
CA GLY A 18 -9.44 2.10 4.42
C GLY A 18 -10.93 1.74 4.40
N LYS A 19 -11.24 0.49 4.76
CA LYS A 19 -12.59 -0.13 4.72
C LYS A 19 -13.22 -0.18 3.33
N CYS A 20 -12.43 -0.04 2.27
CA CYS A 20 -12.92 -0.23 0.90
C CYS A 20 -12.64 -1.66 0.43
N ASP A 21 -13.53 -2.19 -0.43
CA ASP A 21 -13.32 -3.44 -1.14
C ASP A 21 -12.27 -3.28 -2.25
N VAL A 22 -11.00 -3.25 -1.85
CA VAL A 22 -9.84 -3.19 -2.75
C VAL A 22 -9.09 -4.51 -2.74
N SER A 23 -8.92 -5.10 -3.92
CA SER A 23 -8.11 -6.30 -4.12
C SER A 23 -6.67 -5.96 -4.50
N ASP A 24 -5.79 -6.95 -4.43
CA ASP A 24 -4.40 -6.85 -4.93
C ASP A 24 -4.32 -6.35 -6.38
N ALA A 25 -5.26 -6.74 -7.24
CA ALA A 25 -5.32 -6.28 -8.62
C ALA A 25 -5.66 -4.77 -8.71
N GLY A 26 -6.52 -4.28 -7.81
CA GLY A 26 -6.80 -2.86 -7.67
C GLY A 26 -5.58 -2.06 -7.21
N LEU A 27 -4.84 -2.58 -6.22
CA LEU A 27 -3.59 -1.98 -5.74
C LEU A 27 -2.50 -1.96 -6.79
N ARG A 28 -2.37 -3.03 -7.59
CA ARG A 28 -1.42 -3.07 -8.69
C ARG A 28 -1.70 -1.96 -9.71
N ALA A 29 -2.95 -1.82 -10.14
CA ALA A 29 -3.33 -0.77 -11.08
C ALA A 29 -3.08 0.64 -10.52
N LEU A 30 -3.34 0.83 -9.22
CA LEU A 30 -3.00 2.07 -8.50
C LEU A 30 -1.49 2.32 -8.54
N ALA A 31 -0.67 1.34 -8.16
CA ALA A 31 0.77 1.47 -8.06
C ALA A 31 1.44 1.75 -9.42
N GLU A 32 0.95 1.09 -10.48
CA GLU A 32 1.44 1.26 -11.85
C GLU A 32 1.08 2.65 -12.42
N SER A 33 -0.05 3.24 -12.00
CA SER A 33 -0.46 4.56 -12.50
C SER A 33 0.04 5.72 -11.63
N CYS A 34 0.20 5.50 -10.32
CA CYS A 34 0.52 6.52 -9.31
C CYS A 34 1.90 6.25 -8.67
N MET A 35 2.96 6.13 -9.47
CA MET A 35 4.32 5.78 -8.98
C MET A 35 4.91 6.80 -7.98
N ASN A 36 4.36 8.02 -7.93
CA ASN A 36 4.80 9.09 -7.02
C ASN A 36 4.09 9.09 -5.65
N LEU A 37 3.33 8.04 -5.34
CA LEU A 37 2.62 7.93 -4.07
C LEU A 37 3.59 7.97 -2.88
N LYS A 38 3.24 8.77 -1.88
CA LYS A 38 4.00 9.00 -0.64
C LYS A 38 3.28 8.44 0.58
N LYS A 39 1.96 8.48 0.59
CA LYS A 39 1.12 8.03 1.71
C LYS A 39 -0.01 7.15 1.19
N LEU A 40 -0.19 5.99 1.80
CA LEU A 40 -1.28 5.08 1.48
C LEU A 40 -1.88 4.50 2.76
N SER A 41 -3.20 4.56 2.90
CA SER A 41 -3.92 3.85 3.95
C SER A 41 -4.87 2.82 3.33
N LEU A 42 -4.72 1.58 3.79
CA LEU A 42 -5.47 0.39 3.42
C LEU A 42 -6.16 -0.24 4.65
N ARG A 43 -6.34 0.53 5.73
CA ARG A 43 -6.82 0.00 7.01
C ARG A 43 -8.11 -0.81 6.85
N GLN A 44 -8.19 -2.00 7.43
CA GLN A 44 -9.36 -2.90 7.34
C GLN A 44 -9.76 -3.23 5.89
N CYS A 45 -8.78 -3.46 5.01
CA CYS A 45 -9.03 -3.98 3.66
C CYS A 45 -8.73 -5.48 3.60
N ASP A 46 -9.76 -6.31 3.81
CA ASP A 46 -9.63 -7.76 4.00
C ASP A 46 -9.13 -8.52 2.74
N LEU A 47 -9.32 -7.93 1.56
CA LEU A 47 -8.93 -8.51 0.27
C LEU A 47 -7.49 -8.18 -0.14
N VAL A 48 -6.77 -7.41 0.69
CA VAL A 48 -5.37 -7.05 0.45
C VAL A 48 -4.45 -8.07 1.11
N THR A 49 -3.53 -8.63 0.32
CA THR A 49 -2.52 -9.58 0.79
C THR A 49 -1.11 -9.05 0.60
N ASP A 50 -0.11 -9.83 1.01
CA ASP A 50 1.31 -9.55 0.78
C ASP A 50 1.61 -9.17 -0.68
N ARG A 51 0.91 -9.77 -1.64
CA ARG A 51 1.12 -9.48 -3.07
C ARG A 51 0.75 -8.04 -3.42
N GLY A 52 -0.35 -7.53 -2.88
CA GLY A 52 -0.81 -6.16 -3.10
C GLY A 52 0.18 -5.14 -2.58
N VAL A 53 0.61 -5.28 -1.32
CA VAL A 53 1.60 -4.37 -0.71
C VAL A 53 2.99 -4.50 -1.34
N GLN A 54 3.40 -5.70 -1.75
CA GLN A 54 4.64 -5.88 -2.52
C GLN A 54 4.61 -5.12 -3.83
N CYS A 55 3.50 -5.18 -4.57
CA CYS A 55 3.31 -4.41 -5.80
C CYS A 55 3.42 -2.90 -5.54
N VAL A 56 2.72 -2.40 -4.52
CA VAL A 56 2.79 -0.98 -4.12
C VAL A 56 4.24 -0.60 -3.80
N ALA A 57 4.94 -1.38 -2.99
CA ALA A 57 6.32 -1.09 -2.60
C ALA A 57 7.28 -1.11 -3.80
N TYR A 58 7.07 -2.03 -4.75
CA TYR A 58 7.92 -2.17 -5.94
C TYR A 58 7.84 -0.95 -6.87
N TYR A 59 6.62 -0.49 -7.18
CA TYR A 59 6.38 0.63 -8.08
C TYR A 59 6.48 2.00 -7.39
N CYS A 60 5.93 2.13 -6.18
CA CYS A 60 5.91 3.37 -5.40
C CYS A 60 7.11 3.43 -4.44
N ARG A 61 8.35 3.35 -4.94
CA ARG A 61 9.58 3.34 -4.11
C ARG A 61 9.76 4.58 -3.23
N GLY A 62 9.04 5.64 -3.56
CA GLY A 62 9.00 6.89 -2.80
C GLY A 62 8.05 6.89 -1.61
N LEU A 63 7.36 5.78 -1.31
CA LEU A 63 6.39 5.70 -0.23
C LEU A 63 7.06 5.96 1.13
N THR A 64 6.46 6.86 1.91
CA THR A 64 6.95 7.29 3.22
C THR A 64 6.02 6.88 4.36
N GLN A 65 4.74 6.66 4.08
CA GLN A 65 3.75 6.23 5.08
C GLN A 65 2.83 5.18 4.47
N LEU A 66 2.66 4.07 5.18
CA LEU A 66 1.75 2.99 4.82
C LEU A 66 0.96 2.57 6.05
N ASN A 67 -0.37 2.68 6.01
CA ASN A 67 -1.24 2.11 7.03
C ASN A 67 -1.89 0.83 6.48
N ILE A 68 -1.59 -0.31 7.11
CA ILE A 68 -2.14 -1.63 6.80
C ILE A 68 -2.71 -2.29 8.06
N GLN A 69 -3.16 -1.47 9.01
CA GLN A 69 -3.78 -1.95 10.23
C GLN A 69 -5.01 -2.79 9.89
N ASP A 70 -5.18 -3.89 10.63
CA ASP A 70 -6.30 -4.82 10.47
C ASP A 70 -6.38 -5.44 9.05
N CYS A 71 -5.26 -5.51 8.32
CA CYS A 71 -5.13 -6.27 7.07
C CYS A 71 -4.39 -7.60 7.30
N GLN A 72 -4.66 -8.58 6.45
CA GLN A 72 -4.02 -9.91 6.51
C GLN A 72 -2.62 -9.91 5.87
N ILE A 73 -1.71 -9.10 6.40
CA ILE A 73 -0.32 -8.97 5.91
C ILE A 73 0.64 -9.75 6.79
N SER A 74 1.46 -10.61 6.18
CA SER A 74 2.48 -11.40 6.86
C SER A 74 3.80 -10.63 7.00
N LEU A 75 4.74 -11.17 7.78
CA LEU A 75 6.10 -10.64 7.92
C LEU A 75 6.79 -10.40 6.57
N GLU A 76 6.52 -11.24 5.56
CA GLU A 76 7.12 -11.10 4.23
C GLU A 76 6.62 -9.84 3.51
N GLY A 77 5.35 -9.48 3.68
CA GLY A 77 4.80 -8.20 3.21
C GLY A 77 5.50 -7.01 3.85
N TYR A 78 5.67 -7.01 5.17
CA TYR A 78 6.40 -5.94 5.89
C TYR A 78 7.85 -5.82 5.44
N LYS A 79 8.57 -6.95 5.32
CA LYS A 79 9.95 -7.00 4.84
C LYS A 79 10.06 -6.43 3.43
N ALA A 80 9.14 -6.77 2.53
CA ALA A 80 9.15 -6.25 1.17
C ALA A 80 8.98 -4.72 1.14
N VAL A 81 8.04 -4.17 1.93
CA VAL A 81 7.86 -2.72 2.05
C VAL A 81 9.15 -2.07 2.54
N LYS A 82 9.80 -2.61 3.58
CA LYS A 82 11.08 -2.07 4.08
C LYS A 82 12.24 -2.23 3.08
N LYS A 83 12.25 -3.29 2.28
CA LYS A 83 13.26 -3.54 1.24
C LYS A 83 13.19 -2.50 0.12
N TYR A 84 12.00 -2.22 -0.40
CA TYR A 84 11.82 -1.31 -1.54
C TYR A 84 11.62 0.15 -1.11
N CYS A 85 10.96 0.38 0.02
CA CYS A 85 10.64 1.71 0.56
C CYS A 85 11.34 1.89 1.92
N LYS A 86 12.67 2.06 1.90
CA LYS A 86 13.52 2.08 3.11
C LYS A 86 13.13 3.11 4.16
N ARG A 87 12.55 4.24 3.73
CA ARG A 87 12.10 5.34 4.60
C ARG A 87 10.61 5.26 4.97
N CYS A 88 9.92 4.21 4.53
CA CYS A 88 8.50 4.05 4.80
C CYS A 88 8.25 3.69 6.26
N ILE A 89 7.42 4.48 6.92
CA ILE A 89 6.84 4.17 8.22
C ILE A 89 5.59 3.36 7.95
N ILE A 90 5.53 2.16 8.50
CA ILE A 90 4.33 1.34 8.47
C ILE A 90 3.60 1.65 9.78
N GLU A 91 2.49 2.38 9.68
CA GLU A 91 1.75 2.86 10.85
C GLU A 91 1.01 1.70 11.51
N HIS A 92 0.96 1.74 12.85
CA HIS A 92 0.28 0.73 13.67
C HIS A 92 0.72 -0.72 13.38
N THR A 93 1.98 -0.94 13.00
CA THR A 93 2.57 -2.29 13.03
C THR A 93 2.36 -2.88 14.43
N ASN A 94 1.73 -4.06 14.47
CA ASN A 94 1.50 -4.83 15.68
C ASN A 94 2.78 -4.82 16.56
N PRO A 95 2.73 -4.40 17.84
CA PRO A 95 3.89 -4.23 18.71
C PRO A 95 4.80 -5.47 18.87
N GLY A 96 4.40 -6.65 18.38
CA GLY A 96 5.15 -7.91 18.48
C GLY A 96 6.21 -8.17 17.40
N PHE A 97 6.60 -7.17 16.59
CA PHE A 97 7.64 -7.31 15.55
C PHE A 97 9.01 -6.72 15.91
N PHE A 98 9.29 -6.52 17.20
CA PHE A 98 10.63 -6.21 17.72
C PHE A 98 11.35 -7.47 18.21
#